data_AF-A0A814LX50-F1
#
_entry.id   AF-A0A814LX50-F1
#
_cell.length_a   1.000
_cell.length_b   1.000
_cell.length_c   1.000
_cell.angle_alpha   90.00
_cell.angle_beta   90.00
_cell.angle_gamma   90.00
#
_symmetry.space_group_name_H-M   'P 1'
#
loop_
_entity.id
_entity.type
_entity.pdbx_description
1 polymer ?
#
loop_
_entity_poly.entity_id
_entity_poly.type
_entity_poly.pdbx_seq_one_letter_code
_entity_poly.pdbx_strand_id
1 'polypeptide(L)'
;MGTKGDESNQLILGQLKILFERFHKKQIKKTELEKKLISYAKKTGFINNTYRKQAWELLISTSDDEEYTRDQQQLKSHQYYEQTKLDVIRTLKRFPPNYSEAERSGLQDELIVIITQILVKHRELHYYQGYHDICLTFLLVLGNELCVPILDSITMSHLKYFMEPTMEKTRDSLNYLMPLINCVHSKCAEYMERGGVGHVIFALPWFITWYSHVLDELDVILRLYDLFIVSDYLMPIYVAAEIVNYYGDEILSQDCDMATLHQYLSCLPTEIDTEIWETIIERASHLINRHPPETLESLVSEWKIKCKHIEKSSPQSYLPQRANQLKTNSAKNLTRPSNVISRVMFWSVAFAVGGLAIYLYNQSSAIDLNTFLNLGDIYR
;
A
#
# COMPACT_ATOMS: atom_id res chain seq x y z
N MET A 1 -28.89 -0.30 -18.64
CA MET A 1 -27.66 -0.63 -19.42
C MET A 1 -26.77 -1.43 -18.49
N GLY A 2 -26.77 -2.75 -18.59
CA GLY A 2 -26.10 -3.64 -17.63
C GLY A 2 -25.81 -5.02 -18.20
N THR A 3 -25.44 -5.11 -19.49
CA THR A 3 -25.49 -6.40 -20.20
C THR A 3 -24.13 -6.98 -20.58
N LYS A 4 -23.14 -6.18 -20.98
CA LYS A 4 -21.84 -6.73 -21.41
C LYS A 4 -20.93 -7.20 -20.27
N GLY A 5 -20.83 -6.43 -19.19
CA GLY A 5 -20.01 -6.78 -18.02
C GLY A 5 -20.56 -8.01 -17.30
N ASP A 6 -21.87 -8.05 -17.09
CA ASP A 6 -22.55 -9.16 -16.40
C ASP A 6 -22.52 -10.46 -17.21
N GLU A 7 -22.71 -10.42 -18.52
CA GLU A 7 -22.61 -11.62 -19.37
C GLU A 7 -21.19 -12.19 -19.38
N SER A 8 -20.17 -11.31 -19.45
CA SER A 8 -18.76 -11.72 -19.37
C SER A 8 -18.43 -12.34 -18.01
N ASN A 9 -18.88 -11.72 -16.91
CA ASN A 9 -18.68 -12.23 -15.56
C ASN A 9 -19.36 -13.59 -15.36
N GLN A 10 -20.59 -13.78 -15.85
CA GLN A 10 -21.28 -15.07 -15.80
C GLN A 10 -20.54 -16.16 -16.57
N LEU A 11 -19.98 -15.81 -17.74
CA LEU A 11 -19.18 -16.75 -18.53
C LEU A 11 -17.93 -17.19 -17.75
N ILE A 12 -17.20 -16.24 -17.15
CA ILE A 12 -15.99 -16.52 -16.36
C ILE A 12 -16.34 -17.39 -15.14
N LEU A 13 -17.41 -17.07 -14.42
CA LEU A 13 -17.90 -17.88 -13.30
C LEU A 13 -18.24 -19.31 -13.73
N GLY A 14 -18.91 -19.48 -14.89
CA GLY A 14 -19.18 -20.78 -15.47
C GLY A 14 -17.91 -21.58 -15.79
N GLN A 15 -16.89 -20.92 -16.33
CA GLN A 15 -15.60 -21.54 -16.63
C GLN A 15 -14.84 -21.94 -15.36
N LEU A 16 -14.81 -21.07 -14.34
CA LEU A 16 -14.20 -21.36 -13.04
C LEU A 16 -14.91 -22.54 -12.35
N LYS A 17 -16.24 -22.58 -12.39
CA LYS A 17 -17.02 -23.70 -11.88
C LYS A 17 -16.60 -25.03 -12.49
N ILE A 18 -16.58 -25.09 -13.83
CA ILE A 18 -16.17 -26.30 -14.57
C ILE A 18 -14.73 -26.67 -14.22
N LEU A 19 -13.84 -25.68 -14.11
CA LEU A 19 -12.44 -25.89 -13.80
C LEU A 19 -12.25 -26.56 -12.43
N PHE A 20 -12.89 -26.04 -11.38
CA PHE A 20 -12.84 -26.62 -10.03
C PHE A 20 -13.54 -27.99 -9.96
N GLU A 21 -14.68 -28.17 -10.63
CA GLU A 21 -15.36 -29.48 -10.71
C GLU A 21 -14.46 -30.56 -11.33
N ARG A 22 -13.72 -30.22 -12.40
CA ARG A 22 -12.76 -31.13 -13.02
C ARG A 22 -11.61 -31.48 -12.08
N PHE A 23 -11.14 -30.52 -11.29
CA PHE A 23 -10.12 -30.77 -10.28
C PHE A 23 -10.61 -31.71 -9.18
N HIS A 24 -11.79 -31.47 -8.61
CA HIS A 24 -12.38 -32.36 -7.60
C HIS A 24 -12.64 -33.78 -8.11
N LYS A 25 -13.00 -33.92 -9.40
CA LYS A 25 -13.13 -35.22 -10.09
C LYS A 25 -11.77 -35.86 -10.47
N LYS A 26 -10.65 -35.27 -10.05
CA LYS A 26 -9.27 -35.71 -10.37
C LYS A 26 -8.98 -35.80 -11.87
N GLN A 27 -9.66 -35.00 -12.68
CA GLN A 27 -9.51 -34.97 -14.14
C GLN A 27 -8.39 -34.01 -14.61
N ILE A 28 -7.93 -33.12 -13.74
CA ILE A 28 -6.78 -32.24 -13.96
C ILE A 28 -5.85 -32.29 -12.75
N LYS A 29 -4.54 -32.12 -12.98
CA LYS A 29 -3.53 -32.08 -11.91
C LYS A 29 -3.52 -30.70 -11.23
N LYS A 30 -3.07 -30.65 -9.96
CA LYS A 30 -2.92 -29.39 -9.20
C LYS A 30 -2.09 -28.35 -9.97
N THR A 31 -0.96 -28.77 -10.54
CA THR A 31 -0.07 -27.89 -11.33
C THR A 31 -0.71 -27.35 -12.61
N GLU A 32 -1.65 -28.09 -13.21
CA GLU A 32 -2.40 -27.59 -14.36
C GLU A 32 -3.47 -26.58 -13.93
N LEU A 33 -4.13 -26.83 -12.79
CA LEU A 33 -5.09 -25.92 -12.20
C LEU A 33 -4.42 -24.59 -11.82
N GLU A 34 -3.31 -24.62 -11.10
CA GLU A 34 -2.54 -23.43 -10.70
C GLU A 34 -2.18 -22.55 -11.90
N LYS A 35 -1.65 -23.15 -12.99
CA LYS A 35 -1.33 -22.40 -14.22
C LYS A 35 -2.55 -21.69 -14.82
N LYS A 36 -3.71 -22.36 -14.80
CA LYS A 36 -4.96 -21.76 -15.28
C LYS A 36 -5.44 -20.64 -14.36
N LEU A 37 -5.37 -20.84 -13.04
CA LEU A 37 -5.76 -19.83 -12.06
C LEU A 37 -4.85 -18.59 -12.14
N ILE A 38 -3.53 -18.75 -12.32
CA ILE A 38 -2.61 -17.63 -12.57
C ILE A 38 -3.04 -16.85 -13.82
N SER A 39 -3.45 -17.55 -14.88
CA SER A 39 -3.96 -16.88 -16.08
C SER A 39 -5.26 -16.12 -15.84
N TYR A 40 -6.19 -16.62 -15.01
CA TYR A 40 -7.41 -15.91 -14.64
C TYR A 40 -7.08 -14.67 -13.80
N ALA A 41 -6.27 -14.83 -12.75
CA ALA A 41 -5.80 -13.75 -11.89
C ALA A 41 -5.23 -12.56 -12.68
N LYS A 42 -4.39 -12.83 -13.69
CA LYS A 42 -3.79 -11.78 -14.52
C LYS A 42 -4.77 -11.12 -15.50
N LYS A 43 -5.74 -11.86 -16.05
CA LYS A 43 -6.59 -11.38 -17.15
C LYS A 43 -7.96 -10.86 -16.72
N THR A 44 -8.61 -11.52 -15.78
CA THR A 44 -10.02 -11.27 -15.45
C THR A 44 -10.30 -11.26 -13.95
N GLY A 45 -9.35 -11.71 -13.13
CA GLY A 45 -9.61 -12.03 -11.72
C GLY A 45 -10.55 -13.23 -11.54
N PHE A 46 -10.97 -13.46 -10.29
CA PHE A 46 -11.85 -14.58 -9.92
C PHE A 46 -13.33 -14.18 -9.73
N ILE A 47 -13.65 -12.90 -9.96
CA ILE A 47 -14.99 -12.29 -9.91
C ILE A 47 -15.63 -12.26 -8.52
N ASN A 48 -15.68 -13.38 -7.79
CA ASN A 48 -16.35 -13.47 -6.49
C ASN A 48 -15.51 -14.16 -5.40
N ASN A 49 -15.91 -13.96 -4.15
CA ASN A 49 -15.16 -14.48 -2.99
C ASN A 49 -15.20 -16.01 -2.87
N THR A 50 -16.21 -16.68 -3.44
CA THR A 50 -16.27 -18.15 -3.47
C THR A 50 -15.10 -18.75 -4.25
N TYR A 51 -14.77 -18.17 -5.41
CA TYR A 51 -13.63 -18.61 -6.20
C TYR A 51 -12.32 -18.00 -5.73
N ARG A 52 -12.30 -16.76 -5.22
CA ARG A 52 -11.10 -16.19 -4.59
C ARG A 52 -10.61 -17.04 -3.43
N LYS A 53 -11.51 -17.47 -2.53
CA LYS A 53 -11.14 -18.33 -1.40
C LYS A 53 -10.42 -19.61 -1.84
N GLN A 54 -11.00 -20.34 -2.80
CA GLN A 54 -10.39 -21.56 -3.33
C GLN A 54 -9.11 -21.30 -4.11
N ALA A 55 -9.07 -20.22 -4.90
CA ALA A 55 -7.92 -19.91 -5.74
C ALA A 55 -6.73 -19.40 -4.90
N TRP A 56 -6.97 -18.48 -3.98
CA TRP A 56 -5.93 -17.93 -3.09
C TRP A 56 -5.33 -19.03 -2.20
N GLU A 57 -6.16 -19.92 -1.65
CA GLU A 57 -5.70 -21.08 -0.89
C GLU A 57 -4.80 -22.00 -1.72
N LEU A 58 -5.10 -22.21 -3.01
CA LEU A 58 -4.29 -23.06 -3.88
C LEU A 58 -3.02 -22.38 -4.40
N LEU A 59 -3.09 -21.08 -4.69
CA LEU A 59 -2.00 -20.32 -5.29
C LEU A 59 -0.95 -19.88 -4.27
N ILE A 60 -1.37 -19.65 -3.03
CA ILE A 60 -0.49 -19.25 -1.94
C ILE A 60 0.01 -20.52 -1.26
N SER A 61 1.30 -20.82 -1.44
CA SER A 61 1.91 -22.00 -0.83
C SER A 61 2.02 -21.81 0.67
N THR A 62 1.23 -22.53 1.46
CA THR A 62 1.33 -22.54 2.93
C THR A 62 2.39 -23.55 3.37
N SER A 63 3.19 -23.20 4.37
CA SER A 63 4.05 -24.17 5.06
C SER A 63 3.19 -24.97 6.04
N ASP A 64 3.14 -26.30 5.89
CA ASP A 64 2.31 -27.18 6.72
C ASP A 64 2.86 -27.43 8.15
N ASP A 65 4.02 -26.85 8.48
CA ASP A 65 4.88 -27.42 9.52
C ASP A 65 4.89 -26.69 10.89
N GLU A 66 4.21 -25.56 11.06
CA GLU A 66 4.28 -24.81 12.33
C GLU A 66 2.93 -24.28 12.84
N GLU A 67 2.61 -24.60 14.09
CA GLU A 67 1.38 -24.19 14.79
C GLU A 67 1.49 -22.73 15.27
N TYR A 68 0.46 -21.92 14.99
CA TYR A 68 0.36 -20.56 15.48
C TYR A 68 -0.10 -20.54 16.94
N THR A 69 0.59 -19.79 17.79
CA THR A 69 0.17 -19.66 19.19
C THR A 69 -1.25 -19.11 19.30
N ARG A 70 -2.07 -19.71 20.16
CA ARG A 70 -3.41 -19.21 20.52
C ARG A 70 -3.43 -18.63 21.93
N ASP A 71 -2.28 -18.59 22.61
CA ASP A 71 -2.19 -18.05 23.96
C ASP A 71 -2.37 -16.53 23.95
N GLN A 72 -3.51 -16.08 24.46
CA GLN A 72 -3.83 -14.66 24.54
C GLN A 72 -2.84 -13.86 25.38
N GLN A 73 -2.20 -14.46 26.39
CA GLN A 73 -1.21 -13.76 27.21
C GLN A 73 0.05 -13.47 26.39
N GLN A 74 0.53 -14.47 25.66
CA GLN A 74 1.65 -14.31 24.74
C GLN A 74 1.33 -13.26 23.67
N LEU A 75 0.17 -13.32 23.02
CA LEU A 75 -0.24 -12.34 22.01
C LEU A 75 -0.27 -10.91 22.59
N LYS A 76 -0.94 -10.70 23.73
CA LYS A 76 -1.06 -9.39 24.38
C LYS A 76 0.28 -8.83 24.87
N SER A 77 1.25 -9.69 25.16
CA SER A 77 2.61 -9.28 25.56
C SER A 77 3.49 -8.82 24.39
N HIS A 78 3.06 -8.99 23.15
CA HIS A 78 3.85 -8.63 21.98
C HIS A 78 4.03 -7.11 21.86
N GLN A 79 5.24 -6.66 21.51
CA GLN A 79 5.59 -5.23 21.49
C GLN A 79 4.69 -4.37 20.59
N TYR A 80 4.16 -4.95 19.50
CA TYR A 80 3.29 -4.25 18.54
C TYR A 80 1.79 -4.43 18.80
N TYR A 81 1.39 -5.11 19.88
CA TYR A 81 -0.01 -5.43 20.14
C TYR A 81 -0.88 -4.17 20.25
N GLU A 82 -0.48 -3.20 21.08
CA GLU A 82 -1.26 -1.97 21.27
C GLU A 82 -1.31 -1.10 20.01
N GLN A 83 -0.21 -1.01 19.25
CA GLN A 83 -0.20 -0.29 17.97
C GLN A 83 -1.16 -0.94 16.97
N THR A 84 -1.11 -2.27 16.84
CA THR A 84 -2.00 -3.05 15.97
C THR A 84 -3.46 -2.78 16.32
N LYS A 85 -3.79 -2.81 17.62
CA LYS A 85 -5.14 -2.53 18.11
C LYS A 85 -5.61 -1.12 17.75
N LEU A 86 -4.79 -0.09 17.96
CA LEU A 86 -5.13 1.29 17.61
C LEU A 86 -5.42 1.44 16.12
N ASP A 87 -4.63 0.81 15.28
CA ASP A 87 -4.80 0.88 13.82
C ASP A 87 -6.05 0.12 13.37
N VAL A 88 -6.29 -1.09 13.90
CA VAL A 88 -7.50 -1.88 13.59
C VAL A 88 -8.78 -1.12 13.96
N ILE A 89 -8.79 -0.37 15.07
CA ILE A 89 -9.95 0.45 15.46
C ILE A 89 -10.26 1.52 14.39
N ARG A 90 -9.25 2.06 13.70
CA ARG A 90 -9.44 3.08 12.67
C ARG A 90 -9.99 2.54 11.33
N THR A 91 -9.99 1.21 11.14
CA THR A 91 -10.47 0.56 9.89
C THR A 91 -11.98 0.51 9.72
N LEU A 92 -12.77 1.04 10.66
CA LEU A 92 -14.24 0.94 10.67
C LEU A 92 -14.92 1.34 9.36
N LYS A 93 -14.37 2.33 8.64
CA LYS A 93 -14.91 2.80 7.35
C LYS A 93 -14.83 1.75 6.22
N ARG A 94 -13.94 0.74 6.36
CA ARG A 94 -13.67 -0.27 5.32
C ARG A 94 -14.57 -1.49 5.41
N PHE A 95 -15.28 -1.66 6.52
CA PHE A 95 -16.23 -2.76 6.63
C PHE A 95 -17.42 -2.50 5.72
N PRO A 96 -17.86 -3.49 4.94
CA PRO A 96 -19.03 -3.34 4.10
C PRO A 96 -20.25 -2.84 4.92
N PRO A 97 -21.11 -1.98 4.32
CA PRO A 97 -22.17 -1.28 5.05
C PRO A 97 -23.21 -2.23 5.67
N ASN A 98 -23.32 -3.45 5.15
CA ASN A 98 -24.22 -4.50 5.60
C ASN A 98 -23.79 -5.20 6.91
N TYR A 99 -22.57 -4.96 7.41
CA TYR A 99 -22.13 -5.53 8.69
C TYR A 99 -22.70 -4.74 9.87
N SER A 100 -23.26 -5.45 10.85
CA SER A 100 -23.62 -4.88 12.14
C SER A 100 -22.39 -4.47 12.93
N GLU A 101 -22.57 -3.57 13.91
CA GLU A 101 -21.48 -3.14 14.79
C GLU A 101 -20.85 -4.31 15.57
N ALA A 102 -21.66 -5.30 15.98
CA ALA A 102 -21.18 -6.50 16.64
C ALA A 102 -20.31 -7.37 15.72
N GLU A 103 -20.71 -7.55 14.46
CA GLU A 103 -19.91 -8.30 13.48
C GLU A 103 -18.59 -7.57 13.16
N ARG A 104 -18.62 -6.24 13.03
CA ARG A 104 -17.41 -5.43 12.84
C ARG A 104 -16.46 -5.57 14.02
N SER A 105 -16.96 -5.46 15.24
CA SER A 105 -16.16 -5.66 16.45
C SER A 105 -15.54 -7.06 16.50
N GLY A 106 -16.32 -8.10 16.15
CA GLY A 106 -15.81 -9.47 16.08
C GLY A 106 -14.67 -9.62 15.07
N LEU A 107 -14.82 -9.05 13.87
CA LEU A 107 -13.76 -9.07 12.85
C LEU A 107 -12.53 -8.25 13.27
N GLN A 108 -12.70 -7.14 13.99
CA GLN A 108 -11.58 -6.37 14.53
C GLN A 108 -10.80 -7.18 15.57
N ASP A 109 -11.49 -7.88 16.48
CA ASP A 109 -10.85 -8.76 17.45
C ASP A 109 -10.09 -9.90 16.77
N GLU A 110 -10.70 -10.53 15.76
CA GLU A 110 -10.04 -11.56 14.94
C GLU A 110 -8.81 -11.01 14.22
N LEU A 111 -8.91 -9.83 13.62
CA LEU A 111 -7.82 -9.19 12.89
C LEU A 111 -6.60 -8.90 13.78
N ILE A 112 -6.83 -8.42 15.01
CA ILE A 112 -5.76 -8.20 16.00
C ILE A 112 -5.06 -9.52 16.32
N VAL A 113 -5.82 -10.60 16.54
CA VAL A 113 -5.26 -11.92 16.83
C VAL A 113 -4.41 -12.42 15.66
N ILE A 114 -4.94 -12.36 14.43
CA ILE A 114 -4.26 -12.82 13.21
C ILE A 114 -2.92 -12.09 13.02
N ILE A 115 -2.93 -10.76 13.06
CA ILE A 115 -1.71 -9.95 12.89
C ILE A 115 -0.67 -10.32 13.97
N THR A 116 -1.12 -10.41 15.22
CA THR A 116 -0.22 -10.70 16.35
C THR A 116 0.34 -12.11 16.27
N GLN A 117 -0.42 -13.10 15.81
CA GLN A 117 0.05 -14.47 15.62
C GLN A 117 1.22 -14.54 14.63
N ILE A 118 1.12 -13.82 13.52
CA ILE A 118 2.19 -13.75 12.50
C ILE A 118 3.43 -13.07 13.09
N LEU A 119 3.27 -11.95 13.79
CA LEU A 119 4.39 -11.22 14.40
C LEU A 119 5.08 -12.00 15.53
N VAL A 120 4.33 -12.78 16.31
CA VAL A 120 4.91 -13.65 17.35
C VAL A 120 5.71 -14.79 16.74
N LYS A 121 5.24 -15.35 15.63
CA LYS A 121 5.95 -16.40 14.88
C LYS A 121 7.26 -15.86 14.29
N HIS A 122 7.20 -14.71 13.60
CA HIS A 122 8.35 -14.12 12.92
C HIS A 122 8.88 -12.90 13.68
N ARG A 123 9.76 -13.17 14.63
CA ARG A 123 10.33 -12.14 15.52
C ARG A 123 11.22 -11.11 14.80
N GLU A 124 11.63 -11.39 13.57
CA GLU A 124 12.36 -10.45 12.73
C GLU A 124 11.46 -9.37 12.09
N LEU A 125 10.14 -9.58 12.06
CA LEU A 125 9.20 -8.66 11.42
C LEU A 125 8.86 -7.49 12.35
N HIS A 126 8.88 -6.30 11.77
CA HIS A 126 8.52 -5.05 12.40
C HIS A 126 7.16 -4.61 11.84
N TYR A 127 6.18 -4.41 12.72
CA TYR A 127 4.86 -3.95 12.27
C TYR A 127 4.96 -2.55 11.66
N TYR A 128 4.34 -2.36 10.49
CA TYR A 128 4.15 -1.05 9.88
C TYR A 128 2.66 -0.71 9.80
N GLN A 129 2.35 0.56 9.98
CA GLN A 129 0.97 1.06 9.86
C GLN A 129 0.54 1.01 8.38
N GLY A 130 -0.57 0.32 8.13
CA GLY A 130 -1.05 -0.06 6.80
C GLY A 130 -1.09 -1.59 6.59
N TYR A 131 -0.33 -2.37 7.36
CA TYR A 131 -0.37 -3.83 7.27
C TYR A 131 -1.76 -4.40 7.58
N HIS A 132 -2.46 -3.79 8.54
CA HIS A 132 -3.82 -4.18 8.93
C HIS A 132 -4.84 -4.07 7.79
N ASP A 133 -4.65 -3.14 6.84
CA ASP A 133 -5.53 -2.97 5.68
C ASP A 133 -5.42 -4.17 4.73
N ILE A 134 -4.21 -4.70 4.55
CA ILE A 134 -3.97 -5.93 3.79
C ILE A 134 -4.60 -7.11 4.51
N CYS A 135 -4.32 -7.27 5.80
CA CYS A 135 -4.85 -8.37 6.61
C CYS A 135 -6.38 -8.39 6.65
N LEU A 136 -7.03 -7.23 6.76
CA LEU A 136 -8.49 -7.11 6.73
C LEU A 136 -9.05 -7.62 5.40
N THR A 137 -8.43 -7.26 4.28
CA THR A 137 -8.87 -7.68 2.94
C THR A 137 -8.82 -9.21 2.81
N PHE A 138 -7.77 -9.85 3.31
CA PHE A 138 -7.69 -11.32 3.35
C PHE A 138 -8.73 -11.95 4.27
N LEU A 139 -8.94 -11.37 5.47
CA LEU A 139 -9.94 -11.86 6.43
C LEU A 139 -11.36 -11.83 5.83
N LEU A 140 -11.72 -10.77 5.11
CA LEU A 140 -13.02 -10.64 4.46
C LEU A 140 -13.28 -11.69 3.36
N VAL A 141 -12.23 -12.23 2.73
CA VAL A 141 -12.34 -13.24 1.66
C VAL A 141 -12.26 -14.67 2.20
N LEU A 142 -11.27 -14.92 3.05
CA LEU A 142 -10.94 -16.28 3.51
C LEU A 142 -11.76 -16.71 4.73
N GLY A 143 -12.12 -15.75 5.59
CA GLY A 143 -12.58 -16.00 6.95
C GLY A 143 -11.47 -16.51 7.86
N ASN A 144 -11.76 -16.65 9.15
CA ASN A 144 -10.79 -16.88 10.21
C ASN A 144 -9.92 -18.15 10.02
N GLU A 145 -10.51 -19.29 9.64
CA GLU A 145 -9.83 -20.60 9.63
C GLU A 145 -8.60 -20.69 8.71
N LEU A 146 -8.66 -20.06 7.54
CA LEU A 146 -7.58 -20.10 6.54
C LEU A 146 -6.74 -18.82 6.51
N CYS A 147 -7.14 -17.78 7.25
CA CYS A 147 -6.53 -16.46 7.09
C CYS A 147 -5.08 -16.45 7.57
N VAL A 148 -4.78 -17.07 8.71
CA VAL A 148 -3.43 -16.99 9.32
C VAL A 148 -2.37 -17.67 8.46
N PRO A 149 -2.51 -18.94 8.02
CA PRO A 149 -1.48 -19.58 7.20
C PRO A 149 -1.25 -18.89 5.85
N ILE A 150 -2.33 -18.41 5.23
CA ILE A 150 -2.26 -17.74 3.93
C ILE A 150 -1.62 -16.36 4.06
N LEU A 151 -2.04 -15.56 5.05
CA LEU A 151 -1.42 -14.26 5.29
C LEU A 151 0.03 -14.39 5.70
N ASP A 152 0.38 -15.39 6.50
CA ASP A 152 1.76 -15.67 6.88
C ASP A 152 2.65 -15.87 5.64
N SER A 153 2.21 -16.75 4.73
CA SER A 153 2.92 -16.99 3.46
C SER A 153 3.02 -15.74 2.59
N ILE A 154 1.94 -14.96 2.44
CA ILE A 154 1.97 -13.68 1.71
C ILE A 154 2.90 -12.67 2.37
N THR A 155 2.89 -12.59 3.69
CA THR A 155 3.77 -11.70 4.44
C THR A 155 5.23 -12.05 4.20
N MET A 156 5.58 -13.33 4.27
CA MET A 156 6.96 -13.76 4.07
C MET A 156 7.43 -13.68 2.62
N SER A 157 6.52 -13.78 1.65
CA SER A 157 6.85 -13.73 0.22
C SER A 157 6.84 -12.31 -0.37
N HIS A 158 5.83 -11.49 -0.06
CA HIS A 158 5.62 -10.19 -0.69
C HIS A 158 5.84 -9.01 0.26
N LEU A 159 5.44 -9.12 1.53
CA LEU A 159 5.35 -7.97 2.44
C LEU A 159 6.54 -7.84 3.39
N LYS A 160 7.40 -8.86 3.46
CA LYS A 160 8.55 -8.93 4.39
C LYS A 160 9.45 -7.71 4.29
N TYR A 161 9.65 -7.17 3.09
CA TYR A 161 10.47 -6.00 2.86
C TYR A 161 9.92 -4.71 3.49
N PHE A 162 8.61 -4.63 3.71
CA PHE A 162 7.95 -3.50 4.39
C PHE A 162 8.05 -3.62 5.92
N MET A 163 8.37 -4.82 6.41
CA MET A 163 8.45 -5.16 7.83
C MET A 163 9.89 -5.22 8.34
N GLU A 164 10.82 -4.56 7.65
CA GLU A 164 12.18 -4.40 8.13
C GLU A 164 12.27 -3.32 9.22
N PRO A 165 13.35 -3.31 10.04
CA PRO A 165 13.53 -2.30 11.07
C PRO A 165 13.52 -0.86 10.54
N THR A 166 13.88 -0.67 9.26
CA THR A 166 13.89 0.63 8.58
C THR A 166 13.11 0.56 7.27
N MET A 167 12.58 1.70 6.82
CA MET A 167 11.86 1.83 5.54
C MET A 167 12.80 1.90 4.33
N GLU A 168 14.09 1.62 4.49
CA GLU A 168 15.07 1.76 3.40
C GLU A 168 14.76 0.82 2.24
N LYS A 169 14.41 -0.45 2.49
CA LYS A 169 14.05 -1.39 1.44
C LYS A 169 12.74 -1.06 0.74
N THR A 170 11.76 -0.57 1.49
CA THR A 170 10.51 -0.04 0.95
C THR A 170 10.76 1.14 0.01
N ARG A 171 11.60 2.09 0.44
CA ARG A 171 12.02 3.24 -0.40
C ARG A 171 12.80 2.78 -1.62
N ASP A 172 13.67 1.78 -1.47
CA ASP A 172 14.44 1.21 -2.57
C ASP A 172 13.56 0.57 -3.63
N SER A 173 12.44 -0.04 -3.22
CA SER A 173 11.41 -0.55 -4.12
C SER A 173 10.69 0.61 -4.83
N LEU A 174 10.32 1.67 -4.12
CA LEU A 174 9.68 2.85 -4.73
C LEU A 174 10.53 3.55 -5.79
N ASN A 175 11.86 3.45 -5.72
CA ASN A 175 12.76 4.01 -6.75
C ASN A 175 12.58 3.37 -8.14
N TYR A 176 11.84 2.26 -8.26
CA TYR A 176 11.44 1.71 -9.56
C TYR A 176 10.37 2.57 -10.27
N LEU A 177 9.59 3.36 -9.52
CA LEU A 177 8.42 4.06 -10.08
C LEU A 177 8.79 5.11 -11.13
N MET A 178 9.77 5.99 -10.87
CA MET A 178 10.15 7.03 -11.83
C MET A 178 10.76 6.47 -13.14
N PRO A 179 11.69 5.49 -13.11
CA PRO A 179 12.11 4.79 -14.31
C PRO A 179 10.96 4.15 -15.10
N LEU A 180 9.99 3.54 -14.41
CA LEU A 180 8.80 2.96 -15.04
C LEU A 180 7.92 4.03 -15.69
N ILE A 181 7.61 5.12 -14.98
CA ILE A 181 6.87 6.27 -15.53
C ILE A 181 7.59 6.82 -16.76
N ASN A 182 8.92 6.92 -16.73
CA ASN A 182 9.69 7.39 -17.88
C ASN A 182 9.59 6.45 -19.09
N CYS A 183 9.45 5.14 -18.88
CA CYS A 183 9.26 4.17 -19.95
C CYS A 183 7.88 4.27 -20.62
N VAL A 184 6.84 4.58 -19.84
CA VAL A 184 5.45 4.68 -20.35
C VAL A 184 5.08 6.08 -20.81
N HIS A 185 5.58 7.10 -20.14
CA HIS A 185 5.25 8.51 -20.35
C HIS A 185 6.42 9.44 -19.93
N SER A 186 7.45 9.52 -20.78
CA SER A 186 8.67 10.31 -20.52
C SER A 186 8.42 11.79 -20.22
N LYS A 187 7.47 12.44 -20.92
CA LYS A 187 7.10 13.85 -20.67
C LYS A 187 6.56 14.06 -19.24
N CYS A 188 5.71 13.17 -18.77
CA CYS A 188 5.17 13.21 -17.41
C CYS A 188 6.28 12.97 -16.39
N ALA A 189 7.18 12.00 -16.63
CA ALA A 189 8.33 11.76 -15.75
C ALA A 189 9.23 13.00 -15.62
N GLU A 190 9.57 13.65 -16.73
CA GLU A 190 10.37 14.87 -16.74
C GLU A 190 9.66 16.02 -16.01
N TYR A 191 8.34 16.16 -16.21
CA TYR A 191 7.54 17.20 -15.55
C TYR A 191 7.49 17.00 -14.04
N MET A 192 7.24 15.77 -13.58
CA MET A 192 7.23 15.39 -12.16
C MET A 192 8.60 15.59 -11.50
N GLU A 193 9.68 15.28 -12.22
CA GLU A 193 11.02 15.53 -11.73
C GLU A 193 11.30 17.03 -11.58
N ARG A 194 11.00 17.84 -12.61
CA ARG A 194 11.17 19.30 -12.58
C ARG A 194 10.32 19.95 -11.49
N GLY A 195 9.14 19.42 -11.24
CA GLY A 195 8.27 19.82 -10.15
C GLY A 195 8.70 19.35 -8.76
N GLY A 196 9.78 18.56 -8.62
CA GLY A 196 10.32 18.17 -7.32
C GLY A 196 9.58 17.01 -6.64
N VAL A 197 8.71 16.29 -7.35
CA VAL A 197 7.97 15.12 -6.82
C VAL A 197 8.59 13.78 -7.25
N GLY A 198 9.78 13.79 -7.84
CA GLY A 198 10.50 12.59 -8.29
C GLY A 198 10.88 11.60 -7.18
N HIS A 199 10.89 12.00 -5.91
CA HIS A 199 11.10 11.07 -4.79
C HIS A 199 9.90 10.13 -4.55
N VAL A 200 8.78 10.34 -5.25
CA VAL A 200 7.60 9.46 -5.31
C VAL A 200 7.01 9.02 -3.96
N ILE A 201 7.20 9.82 -2.92
CA ILE A 201 6.69 9.53 -1.57
C ILE A 201 5.16 9.45 -1.57
N PHE A 202 4.47 10.17 -2.48
CA PHE A 202 3.02 10.09 -2.65
C PHE A 202 2.50 8.66 -2.93
N ALA A 203 3.32 7.80 -3.55
CA ALA A 203 2.94 6.44 -3.91
C ALA A 203 3.20 5.43 -2.77
N LEU A 204 3.81 5.85 -1.66
CA LEU A 204 4.09 4.95 -0.53
C LEU A 204 2.81 4.31 0.01
N PRO A 205 1.71 5.04 0.30
CA PRO A 205 0.47 4.43 0.80
C PRO A 205 -0.13 3.42 -0.18
N TRP A 206 -0.04 3.67 -1.49
CA TRP A 206 -0.49 2.74 -2.52
C TRP A 206 0.26 1.42 -2.42
N PHE A 207 1.58 1.50 -2.26
CA PHE A 207 2.45 0.34 -2.26
C PHE A 207 2.31 -0.50 -0.99
N ILE A 208 2.43 0.11 0.19
CA ILE A 208 2.44 -0.64 1.46
C ILE A 208 1.07 -1.17 1.88
N THR A 209 -0.01 -0.65 1.31
CA THR A 209 -1.38 -1.12 1.61
C THR A 209 -2.03 -1.88 0.46
N TRP A 210 -1.27 -2.14 -0.62
CA TRP A 210 -1.81 -2.70 -1.87
C TRP A 210 -3.07 -1.96 -2.35
N TYR A 211 -3.00 -0.63 -2.34
CA TYR A 211 -4.09 0.31 -2.67
C TYR A 211 -5.32 0.25 -1.77
N SER A 212 -5.39 -0.72 -0.87
CA SER A 212 -6.60 -1.00 -0.12
C SER A 212 -6.94 0.15 0.84
N HIS A 213 -5.96 0.90 1.34
CA HIS A 213 -6.21 2.10 2.14
C HIS A 213 -6.75 3.29 1.34
N VAL A 214 -6.43 3.36 0.05
CA VAL A 214 -6.72 4.53 -0.80
C VAL A 214 -8.00 4.35 -1.61
N LEU A 215 -8.30 3.11 -2.01
CA LEU A 215 -9.51 2.78 -2.76
C LEU A 215 -10.68 2.46 -1.82
N ASP A 216 -11.86 2.95 -2.16
CA ASP A 216 -13.09 2.65 -1.43
C ASP A 216 -13.83 1.41 -2.01
N GLU A 217 -13.67 1.14 -3.32
CA GLU A 217 -14.35 0.05 -4.02
C GLU A 217 -13.71 -1.32 -3.77
N LEU A 218 -14.36 -2.15 -2.95
CA LEU A 218 -13.86 -3.47 -2.58
C LEU A 218 -13.63 -4.39 -3.79
N ASP A 219 -14.48 -4.34 -4.82
CA ASP A 219 -14.34 -5.21 -5.98
C ASP A 219 -13.06 -4.92 -6.78
N VAL A 220 -12.69 -3.64 -6.90
CA VAL A 220 -11.42 -3.22 -7.52
C VAL A 220 -10.23 -3.67 -6.67
N ILE A 221 -10.30 -3.47 -5.36
CA ILE A 221 -9.24 -3.90 -4.42
C ILE A 221 -9.02 -5.41 -4.55
N LEU A 222 -10.09 -6.20 -4.51
CA LEU A 222 -9.99 -7.65 -4.62
C LEU A 222 -9.48 -8.09 -6.01
N ARG A 223 -9.84 -7.37 -7.06
CA ARG A 223 -9.32 -7.60 -8.42
C ARG A 223 -7.82 -7.31 -8.54
N LEU A 224 -7.31 -6.29 -7.84
CA LEU A 224 -5.87 -6.01 -7.73
C LEU A 224 -5.15 -7.08 -6.91
N TYR A 225 -5.76 -7.57 -5.82
CA TYR A 225 -5.19 -8.65 -5.01
C TYR A 225 -5.07 -9.95 -5.80
N ASP A 226 -6.08 -10.28 -6.62
CA ASP A 226 -6.01 -11.41 -7.55
C ASP A 226 -4.74 -11.35 -8.40
N LEU A 227 -4.38 -10.17 -8.92
CA LEU A 227 -3.15 -9.95 -9.69
C LEU A 227 -1.88 -10.03 -8.82
N PHE A 228 -1.86 -9.33 -7.68
CA PHE A 228 -0.65 -9.18 -6.85
C PHE A 228 -0.18 -10.51 -6.28
N ILE A 229 -1.10 -11.36 -5.84
CA ILE A 229 -0.81 -12.68 -5.25
C ILE A 229 -0.01 -13.58 -6.22
N VAL A 230 -0.23 -13.47 -7.53
CA VAL A 230 0.38 -14.34 -8.55
C VAL A 230 1.53 -13.68 -9.32
N SER A 231 1.95 -12.49 -8.89
CA SER A 231 2.92 -11.66 -9.58
C SER A 231 4.13 -11.37 -8.70
N ASP A 232 5.12 -10.69 -9.25
CA ASP A 232 6.26 -10.20 -8.47
C ASP A 232 5.79 -9.19 -7.40
N TYR A 233 6.49 -9.11 -6.26
CA TYR A 233 6.14 -8.19 -5.17
C TYR A 233 6.19 -6.71 -5.58
N LEU A 234 6.89 -6.37 -6.67
CA LEU A 234 6.92 -5.03 -7.25
C LEU A 234 5.73 -4.72 -8.16
N MET A 235 4.86 -5.69 -8.48
CA MET A 235 3.68 -5.49 -9.35
C MET A 235 2.81 -4.28 -8.94
N PRO A 236 2.56 -3.98 -7.65
CA PRO A 236 1.82 -2.78 -7.29
C PRO A 236 2.48 -1.47 -7.76
N ILE A 237 3.80 -1.43 -7.95
CA ILE A 237 4.53 -0.28 -8.50
C ILE A 237 4.31 -0.16 -10.01
N TYR A 238 4.19 -1.27 -10.74
CA TYR A 238 3.82 -1.27 -12.16
C TYR A 238 2.40 -0.72 -12.34
N VAL A 239 1.47 -1.10 -11.45
CA VAL A 239 0.13 -0.50 -11.41
C VAL A 239 0.21 1.00 -11.12
N ALA A 240 1.08 1.44 -10.21
CA ALA A 240 1.26 2.86 -9.90
C ALA A 240 1.73 3.66 -11.13
N ALA A 241 2.66 3.10 -11.91
CA ALA A 241 3.16 3.73 -13.13
C ALA A 241 2.04 3.90 -14.17
N GLU A 242 1.16 2.91 -14.32
CA GLU A 242 0.02 3.01 -15.24
C GLU A 242 -1.09 3.93 -14.74
N ILE A 243 -1.30 4.04 -13.43
CA ILE A 243 -2.19 5.06 -12.85
C ILE A 243 -1.65 6.46 -13.17
N VAL A 244 -0.35 6.71 -12.95
CA VAL A 244 0.28 7.99 -13.31
C VAL A 244 0.20 8.25 -14.81
N ASN A 245 0.40 7.23 -15.63
CA ASN A 245 0.26 7.33 -17.08
C ASN A 245 -1.17 7.73 -17.49
N TYR A 246 -2.18 7.10 -16.89
CA TYR A 246 -3.59 7.40 -17.12
C TYR A 246 -3.91 8.87 -16.80
N TYR A 247 -3.40 9.37 -15.67
CA TYR A 247 -3.56 10.76 -15.25
C TYR A 247 -2.54 11.74 -15.85
N GLY A 248 -1.73 11.31 -16.82
CA GLY A 248 -0.58 12.07 -17.30
C GLY A 248 -0.94 13.45 -17.85
N ASP A 249 -2.03 13.56 -18.62
CA ASP A 249 -2.48 14.85 -19.17
C ASP A 249 -2.92 15.83 -18.08
N GLU A 250 -3.58 15.32 -17.03
CA GLU A 250 -4.01 16.12 -15.90
C GLU A 250 -2.83 16.57 -15.04
N ILE A 251 -1.85 15.69 -14.82
CA ILE A 251 -0.59 16.00 -14.13
C ILE A 251 0.17 17.11 -14.88
N LEU A 252 0.25 17.01 -16.21
CA LEU A 252 0.90 18.02 -17.05
C LEU A 252 0.17 19.37 -17.07
N SER A 253 -1.12 19.38 -16.72
CA SER A 253 -1.93 20.60 -16.61
C SER A 253 -1.83 21.31 -15.25
N GLN A 254 -1.31 20.63 -14.23
CA GLN A 254 -1.06 21.22 -12.90
C GLN A 254 0.13 22.18 -12.94
N ASP A 255 0.20 23.08 -11.96
CA ASP A 255 1.39 23.92 -11.77
C ASP A 255 2.62 23.07 -11.47
N CYS A 256 3.74 23.37 -12.15
CA CYS A 256 4.99 22.62 -12.07
C CYS A 256 5.78 22.96 -10.78
N ASP A 257 5.17 22.76 -9.63
CA ASP A 257 5.78 22.94 -8.32
C ASP A 257 5.50 21.76 -7.38
N MET A 258 6.35 21.61 -6.36
CA MET A 258 6.32 20.45 -5.48
C MET A 258 5.01 20.33 -4.71
N ALA A 259 4.45 21.45 -4.23
CA ALA A 259 3.28 21.41 -3.39
C ALA A 259 2.05 21.01 -4.19
N THR A 260 1.83 21.66 -5.34
CA THR A 260 0.68 21.40 -6.21
C THR A 260 0.69 19.97 -6.73
N LEU A 261 1.81 19.52 -7.29
CA LEU A 261 1.91 18.16 -7.82
C LEU A 261 1.79 17.10 -6.73
N HIS A 262 2.44 17.30 -5.57
CA HIS A 262 2.33 16.34 -4.47
C HIS A 262 0.90 16.26 -3.97
N GLN A 263 0.22 17.39 -3.77
CA GLN A 263 -1.17 17.40 -3.34
C GLN A 263 -2.07 16.67 -4.34
N TYR A 264 -1.90 16.94 -5.64
CA TYR A 264 -2.66 16.29 -6.70
C TYR A 264 -2.47 14.76 -6.67
N LEU A 265 -1.21 14.32 -6.73
CA LEU A 265 -0.84 12.92 -6.76
C LEU A 265 -1.28 12.16 -5.51
N SER A 266 -1.24 12.79 -4.33
CA SER A 266 -1.71 12.19 -3.08
C SER A 266 -3.22 11.94 -3.04
N CYS A 267 -4.00 12.66 -3.86
CA CYS A 267 -5.45 12.45 -3.98
C CYS A 267 -5.80 11.35 -4.99
N LEU A 268 -4.83 10.87 -5.77
CA LEU A 268 -5.03 9.81 -6.74
C LEU A 268 -4.99 8.42 -6.08
N PRO A 269 -5.57 7.41 -6.74
CA PRO A 269 -6.50 7.54 -7.87
C PRO A 269 -7.87 8.06 -7.39
N THR A 270 -8.41 9.07 -8.08
CA THR A 270 -9.81 9.51 -7.96
C THR A 270 -10.73 8.60 -8.77
N GLU A 271 -12.05 8.61 -8.54
CA GLU A 271 -13.09 7.79 -9.20
C GLU A 271 -12.70 7.28 -10.62
N ILE A 272 -12.17 6.05 -10.69
CA ILE A 272 -11.81 5.36 -11.94
C ILE A 272 -12.87 4.29 -12.22
N ASP A 273 -13.48 4.33 -13.40
CA ASP A 273 -14.43 3.30 -13.83
C ASP A 273 -13.79 1.90 -13.91
N THR A 274 -14.57 0.85 -13.62
CA THR A 274 -14.09 -0.54 -13.63
C THR A 274 -13.45 -0.97 -14.95
N GLU A 275 -13.95 -0.49 -16.10
CA GLU A 275 -13.37 -0.81 -17.42
C GLU A 275 -11.95 -0.22 -17.59
N ILE A 276 -11.71 0.94 -17.00
CA ILE A 276 -10.41 1.61 -17.00
C ILE A 276 -9.46 0.86 -16.06
N TRP A 277 -9.92 0.37 -14.91
CA TRP A 277 -9.13 -0.49 -14.04
C TRP A 277 -8.64 -1.76 -14.75
N GLU A 278 -9.50 -2.44 -15.50
CA GLU A 278 -9.06 -3.62 -16.29
C GLU A 278 -8.01 -3.23 -17.33
N THR A 279 -8.14 -2.05 -17.96
CA THR A 279 -7.13 -1.53 -18.89
C THR A 279 -5.80 -1.24 -18.18
N ILE A 280 -5.82 -0.63 -16.99
CA ILE A 280 -4.63 -0.36 -16.18
C ILE A 280 -3.95 -1.66 -15.78
N ILE A 281 -4.72 -2.67 -15.34
CA ILE A 281 -4.20 -3.99 -14.95
C ILE A 281 -3.57 -4.72 -16.15
N GLU A 282 -4.21 -4.67 -17.32
CA GLU A 282 -3.67 -5.25 -18.54
C GLU A 282 -2.35 -4.58 -18.94
N ARG A 283 -2.31 -3.24 -18.94
CA ARG A 283 -1.09 -2.48 -19.26
C ARG A 283 0.02 -2.72 -18.26
N ALA A 284 -0.26 -2.76 -16.96
CA ALA A 284 0.72 -3.06 -15.93
C ALA A 284 1.29 -4.49 -16.10
N SER A 285 0.43 -5.45 -16.44
CA SER A 285 0.84 -6.82 -16.78
C SER A 285 1.72 -6.87 -18.03
N HIS A 286 1.48 -6.04 -19.04
CA HIS A 286 2.37 -5.90 -20.19
C HIS A 286 3.67 -5.19 -19.84
N LEU A 287 3.61 -4.18 -18.98
CA LEU A 287 4.75 -3.37 -18.58
C LEU A 287 5.80 -4.22 -17.87
N ILE A 288 5.40 -5.06 -16.91
CA ILE A 288 6.34 -5.95 -16.22
C ILE A 288 6.95 -7.01 -17.14
N ASN A 289 6.21 -7.48 -18.14
CA ASN A 289 6.74 -8.44 -19.11
C ASN A 289 7.75 -7.79 -20.05
N ARG A 290 7.55 -6.51 -20.40
CA ARG A 290 8.43 -5.74 -21.28
C ARG A 290 9.67 -5.22 -20.55
N HIS A 291 9.50 -4.84 -19.29
CA HIS A 291 10.54 -4.29 -18.43
C HIS A 291 10.56 -5.03 -17.09
N PRO A 292 11.04 -6.29 -17.04
CA PRO A 292 11.18 -7.02 -15.78
C PRO A 292 12.09 -6.25 -14.79
N PRO A 293 11.90 -6.39 -13.46
CA PRO A 293 12.69 -5.67 -12.46
C PRO A 293 14.20 -5.75 -12.66
N GLU A 294 14.72 -6.92 -13.05
CA GLU A 294 16.15 -7.17 -13.27
C GLU A 294 16.72 -6.31 -14.41
N THR A 295 15.87 -5.96 -15.39
CA THR A 295 16.28 -5.11 -16.52
C THR A 295 16.32 -3.63 -16.18
N LEU A 296 15.67 -3.22 -15.08
CA LEU A 296 15.57 -1.83 -14.65
C LEU A 296 16.63 -1.45 -13.62
N GLU A 297 17.40 -2.41 -13.07
CA GLU A 297 18.35 -2.18 -11.99
C GLU A 297 19.36 -1.04 -12.28
N SER A 298 19.86 -0.94 -13.51
CA SER A 298 20.77 0.15 -13.91
C SER A 298 20.08 1.51 -13.83
N LEU A 299 18.88 1.63 -14.41
CA LEU A 299 18.11 2.88 -14.41
C LEU A 299 17.69 3.28 -12.99
N VAL A 300 17.32 2.31 -12.16
CA VAL A 300 17.00 2.53 -10.74
C VAL A 300 18.24 2.98 -9.97
N SER A 301 19.40 2.39 -10.24
CA SER A 301 20.66 2.79 -9.60
C SER A 301 21.06 4.22 -9.97
N GLU A 302 20.94 4.58 -11.24
CA GLU A 302 21.12 5.95 -11.72
C GLU A 302 20.15 6.92 -11.05
N TRP A 303 18.87 6.53 -10.94
CA TRP A 303 17.85 7.31 -10.26
C TRP A 303 18.16 7.51 -8.77
N LYS A 304 18.56 6.45 -8.05
CA LYS A 304 18.98 6.52 -6.64
C LYS A 304 20.14 7.50 -6.46
N ILE A 305 21.13 7.49 -7.35
CA ILE A 305 22.25 8.43 -7.33
C ILE A 305 21.72 9.85 -7.51
N LYS A 306 20.82 10.07 -8.45
CA LYS A 306 20.20 11.37 -8.71
C LYS A 306 19.44 11.91 -7.50
N CYS A 307 18.60 11.09 -6.87
CA CYS A 307 17.89 11.44 -5.63
C CYS A 307 18.85 11.90 -4.52
N LYS A 308 19.95 11.17 -4.29
CA LYS A 308 20.96 11.53 -3.28
C LYS A 308 21.64 12.87 -3.58
N HIS A 309 21.82 13.24 -4.85
CA HIS A 309 22.38 14.54 -5.23
C HIS A 309 21.39 15.68 -4.98
N ILE A 310 20.11 15.47 -5.29
CA ILE A 310 19.03 16.44 -5.04
C ILE A 310 18.91 16.72 -3.54
N GLU A 311 18.95 15.68 -2.70
CA GLU A 311 18.91 15.81 -1.24
C GLU A 311 20.07 16.65 -0.69
N LYS A 312 21.30 16.41 -1.19
CA LYS A 312 22.49 17.16 -0.77
C LYS A 312 22.51 18.61 -1.26
N SER A 313 21.90 18.87 -2.42
CA SER A 313 21.90 20.19 -3.07
C SER A 313 20.75 21.09 -2.59
N SER A 314 19.78 20.53 -1.87
CA SER A 314 18.65 21.29 -1.32
C SER A 314 19.13 22.25 -0.21
N PRO A 315 18.77 23.55 -0.24
CA PRO A 315 19.27 24.57 0.69
C PRO A 315 18.90 24.38 2.18
N GLN A 316 18.15 23.34 2.53
CA GLN A 316 17.78 23.01 3.91
C GLN A 316 18.94 22.47 4.75
N SER A 317 20.12 22.24 4.15
CA SER A 317 21.37 21.88 4.85
C SER A 317 22.02 23.04 5.63
N TYR A 318 21.46 24.26 5.61
CA TYR A 318 21.97 25.44 6.35
C TYR A 318 21.21 25.79 7.65
N LEU A 319 20.49 24.86 8.28
CA LEU A 319 19.93 25.07 9.62
C LEU A 319 20.66 24.30 10.75
N PRO A 320 21.94 24.62 11.03
CA PRO A 320 22.45 24.47 12.39
C PRO A 320 23.06 25.78 12.87
N GLN A 321 22.23 26.78 13.25
CA GLN A 321 22.70 27.90 14.07
C GLN A 321 21.61 28.73 14.78
N ARG A 322 20.33 28.67 14.36
CA ARG A 322 19.25 29.42 15.04
C ARG A 322 18.60 28.75 16.25
N ALA A 323 18.80 27.45 16.46
CA ALA A 323 18.24 26.73 17.62
C ALA A 323 18.90 27.12 18.97
N ASN A 324 20.12 27.68 18.94
CA ASN A 324 20.83 28.09 20.15
C ASN A 324 20.49 29.51 20.64
N GLN A 325 19.80 30.34 19.85
CA GLN A 325 19.38 31.68 20.29
C GLN A 325 17.98 31.72 20.90
N LEU A 326 17.15 30.68 20.69
CA LEU A 326 15.80 30.60 21.27
C LEU A 326 15.77 29.93 22.66
N LYS A 327 16.86 29.29 23.09
CA LYS A 327 16.97 28.68 24.43
C LYS A 327 17.32 29.67 25.56
N THR A 328 17.66 30.92 25.25
CA THR A 328 18.04 31.91 26.29
C THR A 328 16.93 32.86 26.72
N ASN A 329 15.78 32.91 26.03
CA ASN A 329 14.75 33.92 26.31
C ASN A 329 13.37 33.41 26.76
N SER A 330 13.13 32.10 26.87
CA SER A 330 11.80 31.58 27.28
C SER A 330 11.66 31.19 28.75
N ALA A 331 12.64 31.54 29.59
CA ALA A 331 12.51 31.47 31.05
C ALA A 331 12.07 32.82 31.60
N LYS A 332 10.83 33.23 31.35
CA LYS A 332 10.03 34.13 32.21
C LYS A 332 8.62 34.30 31.63
N ASN A 333 7.64 34.18 32.53
CA ASN A 333 6.22 34.52 32.41
C ASN A 333 5.27 33.43 31.89
N LEU A 334 4.88 32.54 32.81
CA LEU A 334 3.50 32.05 32.88
C LEU A 334 2.62 33.15 33.48
N THR A 335 1.51 33.52 32.85
CA THR A 335 0.21 33.83 33.51
C THR A 335 -0.92 34.03 32.50
N ARG A 336 -1.90 33.10 32.54
CA ARG A 336 -3.38 33.23 32.38
C ARG A 336 -4.03 33.87 31.13
N PRO A 337 -5.31 33.53 30.85
CA PRO A 337 -5.80 33.27 29.50
C PRO A 337 -6.68 34.41 28.94
N SER A 338 -6.78 34.50 27.61
CA SER A 338 -7.95 35.11 26.97
C SER A 338 -8.11 34.67 25.52
N ASN A 339 -9.35 34.32 25.18
CA ASN A 339 -9.85 33.94 23.88
C ASN A 339 -9.64 35.05 22.83
N VAL A 340 -8.97 34.73 21.73
CA VAL A 340 -9.28 35.27 20.39
C VAL A 340 -9.02 34.16 19.38
N ILE A 341 -10.04 33.34 19.14
CA ILE A 341 -10.14 32.51 17.94
C ILE A 341 -10.44 33.47 16.79
N SER A 342 -9.54 33.57 15.82
CA SER A 342 -9.83 33.49 14.38
C SER A 342 -8.70 34.12 13.55
N ARG A 343 -8.32 33.42 12.47
CA ARG A 343 -7.55 33.90 11.28
C ARG A 343 -6.02 33.76 11.23
N VAL A 344 -5.35 33.05 12.15
CA VAL A 344 -3.89 32.80 12.02
C VAL A 344 -3.51 31.30 11.85
N MET A 345 -4.46 30.37 11.99
CA MET A 345 -4.26 28.92 11.75
C MET A 345 -4.39 28.54 10.26
N PHE A 346 -3.63 29.18 9.38
CA PHE A 346 -3.50 28.72 7.99
C PHE A 346 -2.08 28.88 7.41
N TRP A 347 -1.23 29.67 8.07
CA TRP A 347 0.11 29.99 7.54
C TRP A 347 1.28 29.34 8.31
N SER A 348 1.02 28.53 9.34
CA SER A 348 2.07 27.88 10.14
C SER A 348 2.31 26.39 9.86
N VAL A 349 1.43 25.70 9.12
CA VAL A 349 1.51 24.23 8.95
C VAL A 349 2.16 23.83 7.63
N ALA A 350 1.94 24.56 6.53
CA ALA A 350 2.51 24.21 5.22
C ALA A 350 4.06 24.33 5.18
N PHE A 351 4.63 25.37 5.81
CA PHE A 351 6.08 25.54 5.88
C PHE A 351 6.76 24.69 6.95
N ALA A 352 6.06 24.37 8.05
CA ALA A 352 6.63 23.55 9.11
C ALA A 352 6.67 22.07 8.74
N VAL A 353 5.67 21.55 8.02
CA VAL A 353 5.59 20.11 7.68
C VAL A 353 6.54 19.73 6.55
N GLY A 354 6.71 20.55 5.51
CA GLY A 354 7.72 20.28 4.49
C GLY A 354 9.15 20.30 5.05
N GLY A 355 9.43 21.28 5.92
CA GLY A 355 10.72 21.36 6.62
C GLY A 355 10.91 20.24 7.65
N LEU A 356 9.85 19.82 8.38
CA LEU A 356 9.92 18.78 9.40
C LEU A 356 9.95 17.37 8.80
N ALA A 357 9.23 17.11 7.71
CA ALA A 357 9.31 15.86 6.97
C ALA A 357 10.72 15.67 6.40
N ILE A 358 11.32 16.73 5.84
CA ILE A 358 12.71 16.69 5.34
C ILE A 358 13.73 16.66 6.49
N TYR A 359 13.45 17.30 7.63
CA TYR A 359 14.29 17.25 8.83
C TYR A 359 14.28 15.86 9.49
N LEU A 360 13.10 15.23 9.64
CA LEU A 360 12.94 13.87 10.13
C LEU A 360 13.52 12.85 9.14
N TYR A 361 13.39 13.11 7.83
CA TYR A 361 14.04 12.35 6.76
C TYR A 361 15.58 12.40 6.86
N ASN A 362 16.15 13.56 7.21
CA ASN A 362 17.60 13.73 7.39
C ASN A 362 18.15 13.23 8.75
N GLN A 363 17.29 12.97 9.74
CA GLN A 363 17.68 12.47 11.07
C GLN A 363 17.39 10.97 11.26
N SER A 364 17.11 10.25 10.16
CA SER A 364 16.79 8.81 10.10
C SER A 364 18.00 7.91 10.44
N SER A 365 18.49 8.01 11.67
CA SER A 365 19.11 6.90 12.39
C SER A 365 18.41 6.62 13.71
N ALA A 366 17.42 7.44 14.10
CA ALA A 366 16.54 7.19 15.22
C ALA A 366 15.34 8.13 15.12
N ILE A 367 14.13 7.63 14.87
CA ILE A 367 12.85 8.03 15.52
C ILE A 367 11.66 7.37 14.80
N ASP A 368 10.70 7.00 15.65
CA ASP A 368 9.51 6.16 15.54
C ASP A 368 8.51 6.48 14.42
N LEU A 369 7.89 5.40 13.92
CA LEU A 369 6.94 5.31 12.79
C LEU A 369 5.66 6.16 12.96
N ASN A 370 5.35 6.54 14.21
CA ASN A 370 4.09 7.19 14.60
C ASN A 370 3.93 8.65 14.12
N THR A 371 5.00 9.29 13.62
CA THR A 371 4.96 10.71 13.26
C THR A 371 4.61 10.96 11.79
N PHE A 372 4.92 10.03 10.89
CA PHE A 372 4.75 10.24 9.44
C PHE A 372 3.32 10.04 8.95
N LEU A 373 2.52 9.21 9.66
CA LEU A 373 1.20 8.78 9.18
C LEU A 373 0.01 9.52 9.83
N ASN A 374 0.24 10.34 10.86
CA ASN A 374 -0.77 11.33 11.32
C ASN A 374 -1.00 12.46 10.29
N LEU A 375 -0.21 12.55 9.21
CA LEU A 375 -0.37 13.54 8.15
C LEU A 375 -1.46 13.17 7.13
N GLY A 376 -1.84 11.90 7.04
CA GLY A 376 -2.92 11.44 6.14
C GLY A 376 -4.32 11.83 6.63
N ASP A 377 -4.53 11.84 7.95
CA ASP A 377 -5.83 12.20 8.55
C ASP A 377 -6.12 13.71 8.57
N ILE A 378 -5.16 14.55 8.15
CA ILE A 378 -5.32 16.03 8.11
C ILE A 378 -5.77 16.52 6.73
N TYR A 379 -5.75 15.67 5.69
CA TYR A 379 -6.09 16.03 4.31
C TYR A 379 -7.43 15.44 3.80
N ARG A 380 -8.31 14.97 4.69
CA ARG A 380 -9.73 14.69 4.36
C ARG A 380 -10.68 15.59 5.16
#